data_AF-A0A960CRS0-F1
#
_entry.id   AF-A0A960CRS0-F1
#
_cell.length_a   1.000
_cell.length_b   1.000
_cell.length_c   1.000
_cell.angle_alpha   90.00
_cell.angle_beta   90.00
_cell.angle_gamma   90.00
#
_symmetry.space_group_name_H-M   'P 1'
#
loop_
_entity.id
_entity.type
_entity.pdbx_description
1 polymer ?
#
loop_
_entity_poly.entity_id
_entity_poly.type
_entity_poly.pdbx_seq_one_letter_code
_entity_poly.pdbx_strand_id
1 'polypeptide(L)'
;MVDQTGDVFAKRYGEVLLVHAGEQGPEATVYNTFPLNDCPAALWDALDADALAKENGAVAALLNGPRYWLMSAIDKAAPEHRETRTFGGIEMIRQATVKLSSMNPAPYSVNAVDRRTVFVFDAGRPVFELVDPDGRRWVMQTWS
;
A
#
# COMPACT_ATOMS: atom_id res chain seq x y z
N MET A 1 13.03 17.69 3.05
CA MET A 1 11.95 17.99 4.00
C MET A 1 11.20 16.69 4.25
N VAL A 2 11.00 16.28 5.50
CA VAL A 2 10.12 15.14 5.83
C VAL A 2 8.69 15.63 5.69
N ASP A 3 7.85 14.90 4.95
CA ASP A 3 6.42 15.16 4.91
C ASP A 3 5.78 14.31 6.02
N GLN A 4 5.41 14.95 7.13
CA GLN A 4 4.60 14.32 8.17
C GLN A 4 3.14 14.48 7.77
N THR A 5 2.40 13.38 7.71
CA THR A 5 0.94 13.47 7.60
C THR A 5 0.35 13.95 8.93
N GLY A 6 -0.70 14.76 8.89
CA GLY A 6 -1.59 14.91 10.06
C GLY A 6 -2.28 13.59 10.42
N ASP A 7 -3.14 13.57 11.44
CA ASP A 7 -3.78 12.33 11.92
C ASP A 7 -4.44 11.54 10.78
N VAL A 8 -3.96 10.32 10.52
CA VAL A 8 -4.46 9.43 9.46
C VAL A 8 -5.33 8.29 9.98
N PHE A 9 -5.47 8.14 11.30
CA PHE A 9 -6.21 7.03 11.89
C PHE A 9 -7.63 6.94 11.32
N ALA A 10 -8.03 5.72 10.95
CA ALA A 10 -9.30 5.41 10.31
C ALA A 10 -9.61 6.17 9.00
N LYS A 11 -8.64 6.86 8.40
CA LYS A 11 -8.84 7.43 7.06
C LYS A 11 -8.81 6.33 6.02
N ARG A 12 -9.78 6.41 5.11
CA ARG A 12 -9.96 5.46 4.00
C ARG A 12 -8.98 5.75 2.87
N TYR A 13 -8.43 4.69 2.30
CA TYR A 13 -7.59 4.75 1.11
C TYR A 13 -7.68 3.44 0.31
N GLY A 14 -7.11 3.41 -0.90
CA GLY A 14 -6.95 2.19 -1.68
C GLY A 14 -5.57 2.12 -2.31
N GLU A 15 -5.12 0.91 -2.65
CA GLU A 15 -3.85 0.67 -3.33
C GLU A 15 -4.02 -0.24 -4.55
N VAL A 16 -3.47 0.21 -5.69
CA VAL A 16 -3.29 -0.63 -6.88
C VAL A 16 -1.82 -1.03 -6.94
N LEU A 17 -1.56 -2.34 -6.95
CA LEU A 17 -0.22 -2.89 -7.08
C LEU A 17 -0.08 -3.47 -8.48
N LEU A 18 0.82 -2.90 -9.28
CA LEU A 18 1.15 -3.42 -10.61
C LEU A 18 2.38 -4.32 -10.52
N VAL A 19 2.19 -5.62 -10.72
CA VAL A 19 3.24 -6.63 -10.63
C VAL A 19 3.90 -6.81 -11.98
N HIS A 20 5.23 -6.78 -12.01
CA HIS A 20 6.06 -7.04 -13.19
C HIS A 20 7.08 -8.13 -12.87
N ALA A 21 7.52 -8.85 -13.90
CA ALA A 21 8.66 -9.75 -13.77
C ALA A 21 9.96 -8.92 -13.74
N GLY A 22 10.66 -8.90 -12.60
CA GLY A 22 11.98 -8.30 -12.47
C GLY A 22 13.09 -9.35 -12.59
N GLU A 23 14.33 -8.89 -12.80
CA GLU A 23 15.51 -9.77 -12.93
C GLU A 23 15.78 -10.64 -11.68
N GLN A 24 15.37 -10.16 -10.50
CA GLN A 24 15.54 -10.85 -9.23
C GLN A 24 14.25 -11.51 -8.72
N GLY A 25 13.20 -11.58 -9.56
CA GLY A 25 11.88 -12.06 -9.20
C GLY A 25 10.79 -10.99 -9.37
N PRO A 26 9.54 -11.31 -9.00
CA PRO A 26 8.41 -10.42 -9.18
C PRO A 26 8.50 -9.17 -8.30
N GLU A 27 8.18 -8.03 -8.91
CA GLU A 27 8.22 -6.72 -8.28
C GLU A 27 6.89 -5.99 -8.47
N ALA A 28 6.33 -5.45 -7.38
CA ALA A 28 5.09 -4.70 -7.41
C ALA A 28 5.35 -3.20 -7.25
N THR A 29 4.91 -2.39 -8.21
CA THR A 29 4.82 -0.94 -8.03
C THR A 29 3.50 -0.59 -7.37
N VAL A 30 3.55 0.09 -6.22
CA VAL A 30 2.39 0.42 -5.41
C VAL A 30 1.95 1.86 -5.67
N TYR A 31 0.71 2.03 -6.10
CA TYR A 31 0.03 3.32 -6.20
C TYR A 31 -1.03 3.42 -5.10
N ASN A 32 -1.13 4.55 -4.40
CA ASN A 32 -2.14 4.75 -3.37
C ASN A 32 -2.99 6.01 -3.60
N THR A 33 -4.22 6.03 -3.06
CA THR A 33 -5.11 7.20 -3.19
C THR A 33 -4.77 8.33 -2.22
N PHE A 34 -4.04 8.07 -1.14
CA PHE A 34 -3.79 9.06 -0.08
C PHE A 34 -2.56 9.94 -0.37
N PRO A 35 -2.64 11.28 -0.24
CA PRO A 35 -3.75 12.07 0.32
C PRO A 35 -4.71 12.65 -0.73
N LEU A 36 -4.68 12.20 -1.98
CA LEU A 36 -5.42 12.80 -3.09
C LEU A 36 -6.94 12.62 -2.97
N ASN A 37 -7.39 11.45 -2.55
CA ASN A 37 -8.81 11.12 -2.37
C ASN A 37 -8.99 9.97 -1.37
N ASP A 38 -10.24 9.75 -0.96
CA ASP A 38 -10.68 8.75 0.01
C ASP A 38 -11.06 7.41 -0.62
N CYS A 39 -10.59 7.13 -1.84
CA CYS A 39 -10.83 5.89 -2.61
C CYS A 39 -12.31 5.68 -3.05
N PRO A 40 -12.96 6.60 -3.79
CA PRO A 40 -14.41 6.61 -4.00
C PRO A 40 -15.03 5.24 -4.32
N ALA A 41 -15.97 4.76 -3.50
CA ALA A 41 -16.46 3.37 -3.54
C ALA A 41 -16.97 2.96 -4.93
N ALA A 42 -17.82 3.78 -5.56
CA ALA A 42 -18.38 3.45 -6.88
C ALA A 42 -17.29 3.32 -7.97
N LEU A 43 -16.22 4.11 -7.90
CA LEU A 43 -15.10 4.00 -8.85
C LEU A 43 -14.23 2.78 -8.51
N TRP A 44 -13.99 2.54 -7.23
CA TRP A 44 -13.16 1.42 -6.76
C TRP A 44 -13.79 0.06 -7.10
N ASP A 45 -15.09 -0.08 -6.82
CA ASP A 45 -15.85 -1.30 -7.08
C ASP A 45 -16.00 -1.60 -8.59
N ALA A 46 -15.78 -0.59 -9.43
CA ALA A 46 -15.79 -0.72 -10.90
C ALA A 46 -14.41 -1.06 -11.49
N LEU A 47 -13.34 -1.11 -10.69
CA LEU A 47 -12.01 -1.48 -11.18
C LEU A 47 -11.96 -2.97 -11.55
N ASP A 48 -11.41 -3.24 -12.73
CA ASP A 48 -11.12 -4.60 -13.20
C ASP A 48 -9.60 -4.82 -13.17
N ALA A 49 -9.14 -5.72 -12.30
CA ALA A 49 -7.72 -5.99 -12.11
C ALA A 49 -7.03 -6.52 -13.38
N ASP A 50 -7.71 -7.36 -14.18
CA ASP A 50 -7.14 -7.93 -15.39
C ASP A 50 -7.03 -6.88 -16.49
N ALA A 51 -8.03 -6.01 -16.62
CA ALA A 51 -7.99 -4.86 -17.52
C ALA A 51 -6.84 -3.91 -17.13
N LEU A 52 -6.71 -3.58 -15.84
CA LEU A 52 -5.61 -2.74 -15.35
C LEU A 52 -4.24 -3.37 -15.61
N ALA A 53 -4.08 -4.68 -15.38
CA ALA A 53 -2.83 -5.36 -15.66
C ALA A 53 -2.44 -5.21 -17.15
N LYS A 54 -3.39 -5.49 -18.05
CA LYS A 54 -3.19 -5.40 -19.50
C LYS A 54 -2.86 -3.98 -19.96
N GLU A 55 -3.61 -2.99 -19.49
CA GLU A 55 -3.41 -1.57 -19.84
C GLU A 55 -2.03 -1.05 -19.42
N ASN A 56 -1.49 -1.60 -18.33
CA ASN A 56 -0.24 -1.15 -17.76
C ASN A 56 0.96 -2.05 -18.13
N GLY A 57 0.76 -3.08 -18.97
CA GLY A 57 1.81 -4.03 -19.33
C GLY A 57 2.34 -4.86 -18.15
N ALA A 58 1.53 -4.98 -17.08
CA ALA A 58 1.85 -5.72 -15.88
C ALA A 58 1.44 -7.19 -16.05
N VAL A 59 2.11 -8.10 -15.35
CA VAL A 59 1.74 -9.52 -15.33
C VAL A 59 0.49 -9.77 -14.48
N ALA A 60 0.24 -8.89 -13.50
CA ALA A 60 -0.96 -8.89 -12.67
C ALA A 60 -1.15 -7.49 -12.07
N ALA A 61 -2.39 -7.15 -11.76
CA ALA A 61 -2.72 -6.06 -10.86
C ALA A 61 -3.40 -6.62 -9.62
N LEU A 62 -3.08 -6.09 -8.45
CA LEU A 62 -3.76 -6.42 -7.19
C LEU A 62 -4.47 -5.17 -6.69
N LEU A 63 -5.76 -5.31 -6.40
CA LEU A 63 -6.56 -4.28 -5.75
C LEU A 63 -6.51 -4.52 -4.23
N ASN A 64 -5.71 -3.74 -3.53
CA ASN A 64 -5.56 -3.82 -2.08
C ASN A 64 -6.38 -2.73 -1.41
N GLY A 65 -7.69 -2.94 -1.33
CA GLY A 65 -8.58 -2.02 -0.63
C GLY A 65 -10.08 -2.20 -0.93
N PRO A 66 -10.92 -1.28 -0.41
CA PRO A 66 -10.52 -0.15 0.43
C PRO A 66 -9.89 -0.59 1.75
N ARG A 67 -9.03 0.28 2.29
CA ARG A 67 -8.24 0.08 3.49
C ARG A 67 -8.41 1.27 4.42
N TYR A 68 -8.14 1.06 5.70
CA TYR A 68 -8.16 2.09 6.74
C TYR A 68 -6.88 2.01 7.57
N TRP A 69 -6.29 3.18 7.87
CA TRP A 69 -5.06 3.25 8.67
C TRP A 69 -5.30 2.98 10.15
N LEU A 70 -4.40 2.23 10.79
CA LEU A 70 -4.28 2.12 12.25
C LEU A 70 -3.22 3.06 12.83
N MET A 71 -2.33 3.58 11.99
CA MET A 71 -1.36 4.59 12.40
C MET A 71 -2.03 5.92 12.71
N SER A 72 -1.46 6.67 13.64
CA SER A 72 -1.76 8.08 13.85
C SER A 72 -1.13 8.96 12.78
N ALA A 73 0.16 8.76 12.47
CA ALA A 73 0.87 9.55 11.49
C ALA A 73 1.89 8.71 10.73
N ILE A 74 2.24 9.19 9.54
CA ILE A 74 3.22 8.58 8.65
C ILE A 74 4.22 9.66 8.27
N ASP A 75 5.49 9.43 8.62
CA ASP A 75 6.57 10.34 8.27
C ASP A 75 7.45 9.68 7.21
N LYS A 76 7.58 10.35 6.07
CA LYS A 76 8.44 9.86 4.98
C LYS A 76 9.15 11.00 4.29
N ALA A 77 10.30 10.69 3.70
CA ALA A 77 10.91 11.60 2.75
C ALA A 77 10.00 11.71 1.53
N ALA A 78 9.49 12.91 1.25
CA ALA A 78 8.79 13.16 0.00
C ALA A 78 9.81 13.32 -1.13
N PRO A 79 9.66 12.61 -2.27
CA PRO A 79 10.44 12.92 -3.45
C PRO A 79 10.09 14.33 -3.94
N GLU A 80 11.04 15.00 -4.61
CA GLU A 80 10.80 16.33 -5.20
C GLU A 80 9.67 16.32 -6.23
N HIS A 81 9.50 15.19 -6.91
CA HIS A 81 8.40 14.94 -7.84
C HIS A 81 7.61 13.70 -7.42
N ARG A 82 6.30 13.84 -7.27
CA ARG A 82 5.38 12.72 -7.02
C ARG A 82 4.81 12.27 -8.37
N GLU A 83 5.16 11.05 -8.78
CA GLU A 83 4.53 10.42 -9.93
C GLU A 83 3.08 10.10 -9.59
N THR A 84 2.13 10.65 -10.35
CA THR A 84 0.71 10.32 -10.25
C THR A 84 0.26 9.47 -11.44
N ARG A 85 -0.77 8.66 -11.22
CA ARG A 85 -1.43 7.86 -12.26
C ARG A 85 -2.91 7.71 -11.91
N THR A 86 -3.75 7.63 -12.94
CA THR A 86 -5.19 7.42 -12.77
C THR A 86 -5.58 5.99 -13.13
N PHE A 87 -6.35 5.35 -12.27
CA PHE A 87 -6.92 4.01 -12.49
C PHE A 87 -8.44 4.10 -12.36
N GLY A 88 -9.19 3.78 -13.43
CA GLY A 88 -10.65 3.85 -13.42
C GLY A 88 -11.22 5.20 -12.94
N GLY A 89 -10.54 6.31 -13.25
CA GLY A 89 -10.93 7.65 -12.80
C GLY A 89 -10.46 8.05 -11.40
N ILE A 90 -9.74 7.17 -10.70
CA ILE A 90 -9.17 7.44 -9.36
C ILE A 90 -7.71 7.87 -9.51
N GLU A 91 -7.40 9.11 -9.13
CA GLU A 91 -6.03 9.60 -9.10
C GLU A 91 -5.25 8.96 -7.93
N MET A 92 -4.03 8.51 -8.18
CA MET A 92 -3.17 7.85 -7.20
C MET A 92 -1.72 8.30 -7.31
N ILE A 93 -0.98 8.20 -6.22
CA ILE A 93 0.46 8.51 -6.15
C ILE A 93 1.26 7.22 -6.09
N ARG A 94 2.34 7.12 -6.86
CA ARG A 94 3.31 6.03 -6.70
C ARG A 94 4.04 6.17 -5.36
N GLN A 95 3.92 5.17 -4.50
CA GLN A 95 4.48 5.19 -3.15
C GLN A 95 5.77 4.41 -3.02
N ALA A 96 5.82 3.21 -3.59
CA ALA A 96 6.91 2.28 -3.34
C ALA A 96 7.00 1.23 -4.43
N THR A 97 8.10 0.49 -4.36
CA THR A 97 8.34 -0.73 -5.09
C THR A 97 8.58 -1.84 -4.07
N VAL A 98 7.82 -2.94 -4.15
CA VAL A 98 7.91 -4.06 -3.23
C VAL A 98 8.43 -5.29 -3.98
N LYS A 99 9.51 -5.89 -3.47
CA LYS A 99 9.98 -7.20 -3.95
C LYS A 99 9.09 -8.27 -3.34
N LEU A 100 8.35 -8.99 -4.19
CA LEU A 100 7.48 -10.05 -3.73
C LEU A 100 8.29 -11.33 -3.52
N SER A 101 8.07 -11.99 -2.39
CA SER A 101 8.70 -13.29 -2.10
C SER A 101 8.22 -14.42 -3.01
N SER A 102 7.00 -14.29 -3.57
CA SER A 102 6.38 -15.23 -4.50
C SER A 102 5.25 -14.55 -5.28
N MET A 103 4.94 -15.04 -6.48
CA MET A 103 3.71 -14.69 -7.23
C MET A 103 2.43 -15.26 -6.58
N ASN A 104 2.57 -16.29 -5.76
CA ASN A 104 1.51 -16.92 -5.01
C ASN A 104 1.95 -17.08 -3.54
N PRO A 105 1.92 -16.01 -2.74
CA PRO A 105 2.41 -16.04 -1.37
C PRO A 105 1.47 -16.88 -0.48
N ALA A 106 2.05 -17.78 0.31
CA ALA A 106 1.30 -18.44 1.38
C ALA A 106 0.92 -17.41 2.47
N PRO A 107 -0.20 -17.60 3.20
CA PRO A 107 -0.51 -16.77 4.35
C PRO A 107 0.69 -16.68 5.32
N TYR A 108 0.91 -15.50 5.88
CA TYR A 108 2.00 -15.23 6.83
C TYR A 108 3.43 -15.37 6.26
N SER A 109 3.61 -15.30 4.94
CA SER A 109 4.93 -15.11 4.33
C SER A 109 5.45 -13.69 4.54
N VAL A 110 6.74 -13.55 4.88
CA VAL A 110 7.38 -12.24 5.07
C VAL A 110 7.75 -11.63 3.71
N ASN A 111 7.37 -10.37 3.50
CA ASN A 111 7.86 -9.56 2.38
C ASN A 111 8.79 -8.46 2.89
N ALA A 112 9.88 -8.22 2.18
CA ALA A 112 10.81 -7.13 2.47
C ALA A 112 10.46 -5.91 1.61
N VAL A 113 10.35 -4.75 2.25
CA VAL A 113 10.08 -3.47 1.58
C VAL A 113 11.25 -2.55 1.82
N ASP A 114 11.91 -2.10 0.76
CA ASP A 114 12.93 -1.04 0.85
C ASP A 114 12.23 0.31 1.01
N ARG A 115 12.11 0.76 2.26
CA ARG A 115 11.45 2.04 2.59
C ARG A 115 12.13 2.77 3.74
N ARG A 116 12.05 4.10 3.69
CA ARG A 116 12.43 5.02 4.77
C ARG A 116 11.18 5.72 5.26
N THR A 117 10.49 5.10 6.21
CA THR A 117 9.20 5.58 6.72
C THR A 117 9.09 5.30 8.22
N VAL A 118 8.61 6.27 8.98
CA VAL A 118 8.25 6.12 10.38
C VAL A 118 6.72 6.02 10.46
N PHE A 119 6.24 5.00 11.19
CA PHE A 119 4.83 4.82 11.51
C PHE A 119 4.63 5.16 12.98
N VAL A 120 3.81 6.17 13.24
CA VAL A 120 3.55 6.66 14.59
C VAL A 120 2.20 6.12 15.07
N PHE A 121 2.18 5.58 16.28
CA PHE A 121 0.99 5.17 17.00
C PHE A 121 0.94 5.95 18.31
N ASP A 122 -0.01 6.87 18.45
CA ASP A 122 -0.11 7.69 19.66
C ASP A 122 -0.63 6.88 20.85
N ALA A 123 -0.25 7.30 22.05
CA ALA A 123 -0.75 6.73 23.29
C ALA A 123 -2.30 6.82 23.36
N GLY A 124 -2.92 5.76 23.91
CA GLY A 124 -4.38 5.68 24.06
C GLY A 124 -5.12 5.07 22.86
N ARG A 125 -4.41 4.75 21.76
CA ARG A 125 -4.98 4.01 20.62
C ARG A 125 -4.60 2.53 20.68
N PRO A 126 -5.47 1.61 20.22
CA PRO A 126 -5.12 0.20 20.15
C PRO A 126 -4.07 -0.05 19.07
N VAL A 127 -3.15 -0.96 19.37
CA VAL A 127 -2.35 -1.66 18.36
C VAL A 127 -2.78 -3.12 18.33
N PHE A 128 -2.76 -3.71 17.15
CA PHE A 128 -3.10 -5.11 16.96
C PHE A 128 -1.83 -5.84 16.52
N GLU A 129 -1.50 -6.92 17.23
CA GLU A 129 -0.25 -7.64 17.02
C GLU A 129 -0.51 -9.08 16.58
N LEU A 130 0.30 -9.55 15.64
CA LEU A 130 0.50 -10.96 15.38
C LEU A 130 1.84 -11.39 15.98
N VAL A 131 1.83 -12.52 16.69
CA VAL A 131 3.03 -13.11 17.28
C VAL A 131 3.33 -14.40 16.53
N ASP A 132 4.52 -14.51 15.94
CA ASP A 132 4.94 -15.73 15.25
C ASP A 132 5.46 -16.79 16.24
N PRO A 133 5.68 -18.05 15.81
CA PRO A 133 6.16 -19.13 16.68
C PRO A 133 7.52 -18.86 17.35
N ASP A 134 8.34 -17.96 16.80
CA ASP A 134 9.63 -17.54 17.37
C ASP A 134 9.48 -16.37 18.35
N GLY A 135 8.25 -15.90 18.58
CA GLY A 135 7.93 -14.78 19.47
C GLY A 135 8.12 -13.40 18.84
N ARG A 136 8.37 -13.30 17.53
CA ARG A 136 8.45 -12.01 16.83
C ARG A 136 7.05 -11.39 16.75
N ARG A 137 6.98 -10.08 17.02
CA ARG A 137 5.73 -9.31 16.96
C ARG A 137 5.64 -8.50 15.68
N TRP A 138 4.46 -8.51 15.09
CA TRP A 138 4.11 -7.80 13.87
C TRP A 138 2.92 -6.89 14.16
N VAL A 139 3.10 -5.58 13.99
CA VAL A 139 2.03 -4.60 14.23
C VAL A 139 1.21 -4.41 12.96
N MET A 140 -0.11 -4.53 13.09
CA MET A 140 -1.05 -4.32 11.99
C MET A 140 -1.04 -2.85 11.56
N GLN A 141 -0.77 -2.61 10.28
CA GLN A 141 -0.73 -1.25 9.74
C GLN A 141 -2.12 -0.76 9.30
N THR A 142 -2.90 -1.64 8.65
CA THR A 142 -4.19 -1.28 8.05
C THR A 142 -5.17 -2.44 8.09
N TRP A 143 -6.47 -2.12 8.08
CA TRP A 143 -7.59 -3.06 8.01
C TRP A 143 -8.50 -2.78 6.80
N SER A 144 -9.36 -3.73 6.45
CA SER A 144 -10.40 -3.64 5.41
C SER A 144 -11.77 -3.91 6.03
#